data_AF-E8M676-F1
#
_entry.id   AF-E8M676-F1
#
_cell.length_a   1.000
_cell.length_b   1.000
_cell.length_c   1.000
_cell.angle_alpha   90.00
_cell.angle_beta   90.00
_cell.angle_gamma   90.00
#
_symmetry.space_group_name_H-M   'P 1'
#
loop_
_entity.id
_entity.type
_entity.pdbx_description
1 polymer ?
#
loop_
_entity_poly.entity_id
_entity_poly.type
_entity_poly.pdbx_seq_one_letter_code
_entity_poly.pdbx_strand_id
1 'polypeptide(L)' 'MDMVKLSYQIMGIGKWTEVYVSKDVANALVREYRSYNWPVRLREPQPT' A
#
# COMPACT_ATOMS: atom_id res chain seq x y z
N MET A 1 1.97 15.39 8.63
CA MET A 1 2.21 13.94 8.46
C MET A 1 1.49 13.55 7.19
N ASP A 2 2.24 13.19 6.15
CA ASP A 2 1.65 12.93 4.83
C ASP A 2 1.11 11.50 4.80
N MET A 3 -0.21 11.40 4.72
CA MET A 3 -0.93 10.13 4.63
C MET A 3 -1.02 9.72 3.17
N VAL A 4 -0.72 8.46 2.88
CA VAL A 4 -0.84 7.87 1.55
C VAL A 4 -1.77 6.66 1.61
N LYS A 5 -2.47 6.41 0.50
CA LYS A 5 -3.31 5.22 0.38
C LYS A 5 -2.44 4.06 -0.08
N LEU A 6 -2.31 3.04 0.76
CA LEU A 6 -1.73 1.75 0.44
C LEU A 6 -2.87 0.78 0.08
N SER A 7 -2.79 0.19 -1.10
CA SER A 7 -3.70 -0.87 -1.54
C SER A 7 -2.90 -2.15 -1.78
N TYR A 8 -3.35 -3.29 -1.24
CA TYR A 8 -2.68 -4.59 -1.44
C TYR A 8 -3.67 -5.76 -1.56
N GLN A 9 -3.21 -6.91 -2.08
CA GLN A 9 -3.96 -8.17 -2.08
C GLN A 9 -3.15 -9.27 -1.41
N ILE A 10 -3.74 -9.94 -0.41
CA ILE A 10 -3.12 -11.08 0.28
C ILE A 10 -2.99 -12.22 -0.74
N MET A 11 -1.75 -12.64 -1.02
CA MET A 11 -1.42 -13.71 -1.98
C MET A 11 -1.96 -13.47 -3.41
N GLY A 12 -2.34 -12.24 -3.74
CA GLY A 12 -2.99 -11.91 -5.02
C GLY A 12 -4.43 -12.41 -5.18
N ILE A 13 -5.08 -12.84 -4.10
CA ILE A 13 -6.44 -13.41 -4.13
C ILE A 13 -7.44 -12.44 -3.51
N GLY A 14 -8.63 -12.34 -4.12
CA GLY A 14 -9.76 -11.61 -3.56
C GLY A 14 -9.71 -10.10 -3.75
N LYS A 15 -10.39 -9.37 -2.86
CA LYS A 15 -10.52 -7.90 -2.95
C LYS A 15 -9.24 -7.20 -2.51
N TRP A 16 -9.02 -6.00 -3.02
CA TRP A 16 -7.97 -5.11 -2.54
C TRP A 16 -8.30 -4.64 -1.11
N THR A 17 -7.36 -4.80 -0.20
CA THR A 17 -7.37 -4.13 1.10
C THR A 17 -6.78 -2.75 0.93
N GLU A 18 -7.41 -1.74 1.52
CA GLU A 18 -7.01 -0.34 1.39
C GLU A 18 -6.87 0.30 2.77
N VAL A 19 -5.71 0.91 3.03
CA VAL A 19 -5.41 1.57 4.30
C VAL A 19 -4.71 2.91 4.04
N TYR A 20 -4.95 3.89 4.92
CA TYR A 20 -4.21 5.14 4.93
C TYR A 20 -3.17 5.09 6.03
N VAL A 21 -1.91 5.24 5.66
CA VAL A 21 -0.76 5.21 6.58
C VAL A 21 0.20 6.34 6.22
N SER A 22 1.13 6.68 7.11
CA SER A 22 2.19 7.62 6.77
C SER A 22 3.06 7.09 5.63
N LYS A 23 3.68 8.00 4.88
CA LYS A 23 4.60 7.67 3.78
C LYS A 23 5.70 6.68 4.20
N ASP A 24 6.29 6.85 5.39
CA ASP A 24 7.36 5.97 5.88
C ASP A 24 6.87 4.54 6.14
N VAL A 25 5.70 4.42 6.79
CA VAL A 25 5.05 3.12 7.02
C VAL A 25 4.68 2.47 5.70
N ALA A 26 4.13 3.24 4.76
CA ALA A 26 3.76 2.73 3.44
C ALA A 26 4.97 2.16 2.68
N ASN A 27 6.10 2.85 2.72
CA ASN A 27 7.33 2.41 2.09
C ASN A 27 7.88 1.11 2.70
N ALA A 28 7.81 0.96 4.02
CA ALA A 28 8.19 -0.27 4.70
C ALA A 28 7.30 -1.44 4.27
N LEU A 29 5.98 -1.27 4.34
CA LEU A 29 5.00 -2.31 3.97
C LEU A 29 5.07 -2.70 2.49
N VAL A 30 5.33 -1.76 1.58
CA VAL A 30 5.52 -2.09 0.16
C VAL A 30 6.69 -3.03 -0.06
N ARG A 31 7.81 -2.81 0.63
CA ARG A 31 8.99 -3.69 0.50
C ARG A 31 8.68 -5.09 1.02
N GLU A 32 8.05 -5.16 2.19
CA GLU A 32 7.66 -6.41 2.82
C GLU A 32 6.67 -7.19 1.93
N TYR A 33 5.58 -6.56 1.51
CA TYR A 33 4.53 -7.23 0.72
C TYR A 33 5.02 -7.66 -0.66
N ARG A 34 5.90 -6.88 -1.30
CA ARG A 34 6.55 -7.31 -2.56
C ARG A 34 7.44 -8.52 -2.36
N SER A 35 8.11 -8.64 -1.22
CA SER A 35 8.92 -9.84 -0.92
C SER A 35 8.07 -11.11 -0.83
N TYR A 36 6.80 -10.97 -0.49
CA TYR A 36 5.81 -12.06 -0.51
C TYR A 36 5.18 -12.29 -1.89
N ASN A 37 5.62 -11.56 -2.93
CA ASN A 37 4.99 -11.50 -4.26
C ASN A 37 3.52 -11.03 -4.23
N TRP A 38 3.13 -10.24 -3.23
CA TRP A 38 1.77 -9.71 -3.17
C TRP A 38 1.63 -8.48 -4.07
N PRO A 39 0.52 -8.36 -4.82
CA PRO A 39 0.18 -7.13 -5.52
C PRO A 39 0.03 -5.98 -4.53
N VAL A 40 0.74 -4.88 -4.76
CA VAL A 40 0.71 -3.69 -3.90
C VAL A 40 0.80 -2.40 -4.73
N ARG A 41 0.07 -1.37 -4.32
CA ARG A 41 0.00 -0.05 -4.97
C ARG A 41 0.00 1.06 -3.92
N LEU A 42 0.71 2.14 -4.23
CA LEU A 42 0.65 3.39 -3.50
C LEU A 42 -0.09 4.42 -4.35
N ARG A 43 -0.99 5.17 -3.72
CA ARG A 43 -1.53 6.41 -4.28
C ARG A 43 -1.26 7.53 -3.29
N GLU A 44 -0.46 8.49 -3.72
CA GLU A 44 -0.37 9.77 -3.03
C GLU A 44 -1.70 10.52 -3.21
N PRO A 45 -2.15 11.32 -2.22
CA PRO A 45 -3.29 12.21 -2.42
C PRO A 45 -2.98 13.10 -3.63
N GLN A 46 -3.83 13.08 -4.66
CA GLN A 46 -3.69 14.08 -5.73
C GLN A 46 -3.97 15.47 -5.14
N PRO A 47 -3.16 16.49 -5.44
CA PRO A 47 -3.51 17.86 -5.09
C PRO A 47 -4.79 18.23 -5.85
N THR A 48 -5.82 18.65 -5.11
CA THR A 48 -7.11 19.12 -5.61
C THR A 48 -6.99 20.50 -6.26
#